data_AF-A0A4V2XK07-F1
#
_entry.id   AF-A0A4V2XK07-F1
#
_cell.length_a   1.000
_cell.length_b   1.000
_cell.length_c   1.000
_cell.angle_alpha   90.00
_cell.angle_beta   90.00
_cell.angle_gamma   90.00
#
_symmetry.space_group_name_H-M   'P 1'
#
loop_
_entity.id
_entity.type
_entity.pdbx_description
1 polymer ?
#
loop_
_entity_poly.entity_id
_entity_poly.type
_entity_poly.pdbx_seq_one_letter_code
_entity_poly.pdbx_strand_id
1 'polypeptide(L)' 'MRVELGPGHLTEYCQKLGWEWVEYRETPSPGAYCIKRKGDTMKLSSAQLDAGCQWRYGDSAARHYFKGKSNYCYAMKPAS' A
#
# COMPACT_ATOMS: atom_id res chain seq x y z
N MET A 1 11.26 -13.57 10.16
CA MET A 1 11.53 -13.69 8.70
C MET A 1 10.41 -12.98 7.93
N ARG A 2 10.70 -12.26 6.84
CA ARG A 2 9.65 -11.64 5.99
C ARG A 2 9.10 -12.66 5.00
N VAL A 3 7.78 -12.78 4.92
CA VAL A 3 7.08 -13.65 3.96
C VAL A 3 6.27 -12.77 3.02
N GLU A 4 6.47 -12.90 1.71
CA GLU A 4 5.72 -12.13 0.71
C GLU A 4 4.25 -12.59 0.69
N LEU A 5 3.32 -11.65 0.87
CA LEU A 5 1.89 -11.91 0.77
C LEU A 5 1.39 -11.62 -0.65
N GLY A 6 1.98 -10.62 -1.32
CA GLY A 6 1.70 -10.25 -2.70
C GLY A 6 1.62 -8.73 -2.92
N PRO A 7 1.08 -8.28 -4.05
CA PRO A 7 0.97 -6.87 -4.38
C PRO A 7 0.11 -6.09 -3.37
N GLY A 8 0.54 -4.88 -3.04
CA GLY A 8 -0.17 -3.91 -2.21
C GLY A 8 -1.14 -3.06 -3.04
N HIS A 9 -1.96 -3.67 -3.88
CA HIS A 9 -3.00 -2.96 -4.63
C HIS A 9 -4.05 -2.42 -3.65
N LEU A 10 -3.97 -1.12 -3.34
CA LEU A 10 -4.82 -0.45 -2.35
C LEU A 10 -6.07 0.18 -2.98
N THR A 11 -6.51 -0.31 -4.13
CA THR A 11 -7.66 0.22 -4.88
C THR A 11 -8.92 0.33 -4.02
N GLU A 12 -9.31 -0.77 -3.39
CA GLU A 12 -10.51 -0.81 -2.54
C GLU A 12 -10.34 0.04 -1.27
N TYR A 13 -9.12 0.18 -0.76
CA TYR A 13 -8.82 1.04 0.38
C TYR A 13 -8.97 2.53 0.04
N CYS A 14 -8.42 2.98 -1.09
CA CYS A 14 -8.63 4.35 -1.56
C CYS A 14 -10.11 4.61 -1.86
N GLN A 15 -10.83 3.64 -2.47
CA GLN A 15 -12.26 3.77 -2.76
C GLN A 15 -13.10 3.97 -1.50
N LYS A 16 -12.79 3.25 -0.41
CA LYS A 16 -13.46 3.45 0.90
C LYS A 16 -13.27 4.85 1.47
N LEU A 17 -12.14 5.48 1.19
CA LEU A 17 -11.87 6.85 1.60
C LEU A 17 -12.51 7.90 0.67
N GLY A 18 -13.14 7.47 -0.44
CA GLY A 18 -13.69 8.35 -1.48
C GLY A 18 -12.68 8.78 -2.56
N TRP A 19 -11.60 8.02 -2.74
CA TRP A 19 -10.50 8.31 -3.67
C TRP A 19 -10.29 7.17 -4.67
N GLU A 20 -9.62 7.45 -5.78
CA GLU A 20 -9.11 6.45 -6.72
C GLU A 20 -7.67 6.10 -6.37
N TRP A 21 -7.21 4.89 -6.69
CA TRP A 21 -5.83 4.46 -6.42
C TRP A 21 -4.95 4.57 -7.66
N VAL A 22 -3.74 5.09 -7.46
CA VAL A 22 -2.68 5.11 -8.47
C VAL A 22 -1.35 4.74 -7.84
N GLU A 23 -0.59 3.87 -8.52
CA GLU A 23 0.81 3.62 -8.23
C GLU A 23 1.68 4.48 -9.16
N TYR A 24 2.44 5.41 -8.59
CA TYR A 24 3.48 6.11 -9.34
C TYR A 24 4.79 5.34 -9.19
N ARG A 25 5.41 4.99 -10.33
CA ARG A 25 6.69 4.28 -10.37
C ARG A 25 7.89 5.21 -10.41
N GLU A 26 7.71 6.45 -10.89
CA GLU A 26 8.80 7.39 -11.14
C GLU A 26 8.41 8.83 -10.76
N THR A 27 7.37 9.41 -11.35
CA THR A 27 6.94 10.81 -11.10
C THR A 27 5.57 10.84 -10.43
N PRO A 28 5.31 11.70 -9.41
CA PRO A 28 6.22 12.69 -8.80
C PRO A 28 7.24 12.09 -7.84
N SER A 29 6.99 10.89 -7.32
CA SER A 29 7.99 10.00 -6.69
C SER A 29 7.42 8.58 -6.61
N PRO A 30 8.25 7.52 -6.54
CA PRO A 30 7.78 6.17 -6.30
C PRO A 30 6.88 6.10 -5.06
N GLY A 31 5.70 5.50 -5.18
CA GLY A 31 4.69 5.56 -4.12
C GLY A 31 3.36 4.90 -4.50
N ALA A 32 2.57 4.50 -3.51
CA ALA A 32 1.13 4.34 -3.66
C ALA A 32 0.41 5.61 -3.23
N TYR A 33 -0.56 6.03 -4.04
CA TYR A 33 -1.27 7.27 -3.90
C TYR A 33 -2.76 7.01 -3.99
N CYS A 34 -3.52 7.77 -3.21
CA CYS A 34 -4.94 7.95 -3.44
C CYS A 34 -5.11 9.31 -4.16
N ILE A 35 -5.75 9.32 -5.31
CA ILE A 35 -6.02 10.52 -6.13
C ILE A 35 -7.52 10.79 -6.19
N LYS A 36 -7.93 12.05 -6.22
CA LYS A 36 -9.32 12.46 -6.44
C LYS A 36 -9.44 12.96 -7.88
N ARG A 37 -10.54 12.62 -8.56
CA ARG A 37 -10.82 13.06 -9.95
C ARG A 37 -10.72 14.57 -10.22
N LYS A 38 -10.65 15.42 -9.19
CA LYS A 38 -10.52 16.89 -9.29
C LYS A 38 -9.10 17.42 -9.05
N GLY A 39 -8.07 16.57 -9.05
CA GLY A 39 -6.66 16.99 -9.03
C GLY A 39 -5.95 16.90 -7.68
N ASP A 40 -6.68 16.60 -6.60
CA ASP A 40 -6.05 16.36 -5.29
C ASP A 40 -5.32 15.01 -5.30
N THR A 41 -4.04 15.02 -4.96
CA THR A 41 -3.20 13.82 -4.84
C THR A 41 -2.77 13.67 -3.40
N MET A 42 -3.09 12.53 -2.77
CA MET A 42 -2.63 12.19 -1.44
C MET A 42 -1.65 11.03 -1.52
N LYS A 43 -0.37 11.31 -1.26
CA LYS A 43 0.62 10.26 -1.02
C LYS A 43 0.26 9.56 0.29
N LEU A 44 0.13 8.23 0.26
CA LEU A 44 -0.13 7.48 1.46
C LEU A 44 1.12 7.49 2.35
N SER A 45 0.93 7.79 3.63
CA SER A 45 1.94 7.61 4.66
C SER A 45 2.24 6.12 4.88
N SER A 46 3.41 5.80 5.45
CA SER A 46 3.78 4.41 5.77
C SER A 46 2.73 3.69 6.62
N ALA A 47 2.11 4.40 7.57
CA ALA A 47 1.05 3.84 8.41
C ALA A 47 -0.21 3.47 7.61
N GLN A 48 -0.60 4.29 6.63
CA GLN A 48 -1.74 3.99 5.77
C GLN A 48 -1.44 2.86 4.80
N LEU A 49 -0.19 2.74 4.34
CA LEU A 49 0.26 1.63 3.50
C LEU A 49 0.22 0.30 4.27
N ASP A 50 0.72 0.30 5.51
CA ASP A 50 0.62 -0.84 6.42
C ASP A 50 -0.84 -1.21 6.68
N ALA A 51 -1.69 -0.25 7.03
CA ALA A 51 -3.11 -0.46 7.25
C ALA A 51 -3.81 -1.05 6.01
N GLY A 52 -3.42 -0.60 4.82
CA GLY A 52 -3.89 -1.15 3.55
C GLY A 52 -3.49 -2.62 3.36
N CYS A 53 -2.25 -2.99 3.69
CA CYS A 53 -1.79 -4.38 3.67
C CYS A 53 -2.52 -5.25 4.70
N GLN A 54 -2.71 -4.76 5.93
CA GLN A 54 -3.44 -5.44 6.98
C GLN A 54 -4.88 -5.71 6.58
N TRP A 55 -5.55 -4.70 6.01
CA TRP A 55 -6.92 -4.82 5.53
C TRP A 55 -7.05 -5.81 4.37
N ARG A 56 -6.13 -5.75 3.39
CA ARG A 56 -6.15 -6.61 2.20
C ARG A 56 -5.98 -8.09 2.51
N TYR A 57 -5.06 -8.42 3.43
CA TYR A 57 -4.72 -9.82 3.74
C TYR A 57 -5.32 -10.33 5.05
N GLY A 58 -6.05 -9.49 5.79
CA GLY A 58 -6.63 -9.86 7.09
C GLY A 58 -5.59 -10.19 8.16
N ASP A 59 -4.35 -9.73 8.00
CA ASP A 59 -3.22 -10.03 8.90
C ASP A 59 -2.70 -8.74 9.54
N SER A 60 -2.86 -8.61 10.86
CA SER A 60 -2.37 -7.45 11.63
C SER A 60 -0.84 -7.28 11.58
N ALA A 61 -0.10 -8.35 11.27
CA ALA A 61 1.35 -8.31 11.11
C ALA A 61 1.78 -7.98 9.67
N ALA A 62 0.84 -7.81 8.73
CA ALA A 62 1.16 -7.39 7.37
C ALA A 62 1.72 -5.96 7.35
N ARG A 63 2.81 -5.79 6.61
CA ARG A 63 3.53 -4.53 6.45
C ARG A 63 3.77 -4.23 4.99
N HIS A 64 3.79 -2.97 4.65
CA HIS A 64 4.14 -2.49 3.33
C HIS A 64 5.65 -2.50 3.12
N TYR A 65 6.07 -2.80 1.88
CA TYR A 65 7.44 -2.65 1.44
C TYR A 65 7.52 -2.31 -0.05
N PHE A 66 8.44 -1.41 -0.42
CA PHE A 66 8.76 -1.13 -1.81
C PHE A 66 9.76 -2.17 -2.35
N LYS A 67 9.31 -2.99 -3.30
CA LYS A 67 10.18 -3.93 -4.02
C LYS A 67 10.46 -3.38 -5.42
N GLY A 68 11.65 -2.83 -5.63
CA GLY A 68 12.05 -2.18 -6.87
C GLY A 68 11.26 -0.89 -7.12
N LYS A 69 10.09 -1.01 -7.78
CA LYS A 69 9.22 0.12 -8.14
C LYS A 69 7.73 -0.12 -7.85
N SER A 70 7.39 -1.19 -7.14
CA SER A 70 5.99 -1.54 -6.84
C SER A 70 5.73 -1.77 -5.36
N ASN A 71 4.49 -1.53 -4.96
CA ASN A 71 4.02 -1.71 -3.59
C ASN A 71 3.75 -3.19 -3.33
N TYR A 72 4.40 -3.76 -2.32
CA TYR A 72 4.18 -5.14 -1.88
C TYR A 72 3.81 -5.19 -0.39
N CYS A 73 3.12 -6.26 -0.01
CA CYS A 73 2.81 -6.57 1.38
C CYS A 73 3.58 -7.82 1.82
N TYR A 74 4.10 -7.78 3.04
CA TYR A 74 4.84 -8.87 3.67
C TYR A 74 4.30 -9.13 5.08
N ALA A 75 4.27 -10.39 5.51
CA ALA A 75 4.05 -10.75 6.91
C ALA A 75 5.38 -10.93 7.63
N MET A 76 5.45 -10.43 8.86
CA MET A 76 6.58 -10.72 9.76
C MET A 76 6.27 -12.02 10.51
N LYS A 77 6.94 -13.13 10.15
CA LYS A 77 6.92 -14.32 10.99
C LYS A 77 7.58 -14.00 12.34
N PRO A 78 6.99 -14.43 13.48
CA PRO A 78 7.66 -14.41 14.77
C PRO A 78 9.04 -15.07 14.64
N ALA A 79 10.02 -14.56 15.38
CA ALA A 79 11.26 -15.31 15.56
C ALA A 79 10.90 -16.62 16.27
N SER A 80 11.17 -17.75 15.61
CA SER A 80 11.06 -19.09 16.19
C SER A 80 11.99 -19.24 17.39
#